data_AF-A0A836C560-F1
#
_entry.id   AF-A0A836C560-F1
#
_cell.length_a   1.000
_cell.length_b   1.000
_cell.length_c   1.000
_cell.angle_alpha   90.00
_cell.angle_beta   90.00
_cell.angle_gamma   90.00
#
_symmetry.space_group_name_H-M   'P 1'
#
loop_
_entity.id
_entity.type
_entity.pdbx_description
1 polymer ?
#
loop_
_entity_poly.entity_id
_entity_poly.type
_entity_poly.pdbx_seq_one_letter_code
_entity_poly.pdbx_strand_id
1 'polypeptide(L)'
;MGDKAWSSGLCGCFSDCGSCLYTYFCPCCSFGSNVAKLGGDEVYCGGSCVGACCCYDLLYALGCCCLYHMKVRGAIRRKYGIAGSDCNDCMLAFFCPVCSICQEARQLKSG
;
A
#
# COMPACT_ATOMS: atom_id res chain seq x y z
N MET A 1 -6.34 -17.85 6.11
CA MET A 1 -6.89 -16.52 5.80
C MET A 1 -7.17 -15.81 7.12
N GLY A 2 -6.93 -14.50 7.23
CA GLY A 2 -7.25 -13.75 8.45
C GLY A 2 -8.74 -13.45 8.59
N ASP A 3 -9.20 -13.14 9.81
CA ASP A 3 -10.61 -12.92 10.14
C ASP A 3 -10.97 -11.43 10.30
N LYS A 4 -9.97 -10.52 10.22
CA LYS A 4 -10.17 -9.08 10.42
C LYS A 4 -10.44 -8.36 9.10
N ALA A 5 -11.12 -7.22 9.19
CA ALA A 5 -11.27 -6.28 8.08
C ALA A 5 -10.22 -5.16 8.14
N TRP A 6 -10.04 -4.45 7.02
CA TRP A 6 -9.28 -3.20 7.00
C TRP A 6 -9.93 -2.16 7.95
N SER A 7 -9.11 -1.32 8.59
CA SER A 7 -9.55 -0.22 9.46
C SER A 7 -10.49 0.79 8.78
N SER A 8 -10.47 0.87 7.45
CA SER A 8 -11.32 1.74 6.64
C SER A 8 -11.64 1.11 5.30
N GLY A 9 -12.71 1.55 4.66
CA GLY A 9 -13.01 1.19 3.27
C GLY A 9 -11.99 1.75 2.27
N LEU A 10 -11.99 1.17 1.05
CA LEU A 10 -11.14 1.60 -0.06
C LEU A 10 -11.35 3.08 -0.42
N CYS A 11 -12.61 3.49 -0.59
CA CYS A 11 -13.00 4.87 -0.90
C CYS A 11 -13.11 5.76 0.34
N GLY A 12 -12.43 5.42 1.45
CA GLY A 12 -12.29 6.32 2.61
C GLY A 12 -11.58 7.64 2.31
N CYS A 13 -11.14 7.85 1.06
CA CYS A 13 -10.56 9.10 0.58
C CYS A 13 -11.41 10.33 0.82
N PHE A 14 -12.74 10.21 0.80
CA PHE A 14 -13.62 11.36 1.06
C PHE A 14 -13.61 11.80 2.53
N SER A 15 -13.07 10.98 3.44
CA SER A 15 -12.89 11.33 4.85
C SER A 15 -11.51 11.91 5.16
N ASP A 16 -10.52 11.73 4.27
CA ASP A 16 -9.18 12.31 4.36
C ASP A 16 -8.68 12.71 2.96
N CYS A 17 -9.32 13.75 2.41
CA CYS A 17 -9.04 14.25 1.06
C CYS A 17 -7.59 14.74 0.92
N GLY A 18 -6.99 15.27 2.00
CA GLY A 18 -5.61 15.76 2.00
C GLY A 18 -4.61 14.65 1.74
N SER A 19 -4.71 13.53 2.48
CA SER A 19 -3.86 12.37 2.23
C SER A 19 -4.08 11.78 0.84
N CYS A 20 -5.32 11.72 0.34
CA CYS A 20 -5.58 11.19 -1.00
C CYS A 20 -5.06 12.11 -2.12
N LEU A 21 -5.14 13.43 -1.96
CA LEU A 21 -4.50 14.37 -2.88
C LEU A 21 -2.97 14.20 -2.86
N TYR A 22 -2.36 14.10 -1.68
CA TYR A 22 -0.93 13.86 -1.57
C TYR A 22 -0.51 12.55 -2.25
N THR A 23 -1.23 11.45 -2.01
CA THR A 23 -0.96 10.16 -2.67
C THR A 23 -1.22 10.22 -4.17
N TYR A 24 -2.19 11.01 -4.64
CA TYR A 24 -2.43 11.19 -6.07
C TYR A 24 -1.27 11.93 -6.75
N PHE A 25 -0.74 12.99 -6.13
CA PHE A 25 0.36 13.77 -6.69
C PHE A 25 1.75 13.15 -6.48
N CYS A 26 1.97 12.41 -5.39
CA CYS A 26 3.18 11.63 -5.16
C CYS A 26 2.85 10.22 -4.62
N PRO A 27 2.41 9.29 -5.50
CA PRO A 27 2.08 7.92 -5.09
C PRO A 27 3.31 7.18 -4.54
N CYS A 28 4.49 7.38 -5.14
CA CYS A 28 5.74 6.74 -4.71
C CYS A 28 6.18 7.18 -3.31
N CYS A 29 6.08 8.48 -2.97
CA CYS A 29 6.38 8.98 -1.63
C CYS A 29 5.47 8.35 -0.58
N SER A 30 4.16 8.32 -0.89
CA SER A 30 3.15 7.77 0.01
C SER A 30 3.31 6.26 0.19
N PHE A 31 3.62 5.55 -0.90
CA PHE A 31 3.92 4.13 -0.89
C PHE A 31 5.19 3.81 -0.09
N GLY A 32 6.28 4.54 -0.35
CA GLY A 32 7.54 4.37 0.37
C GLY A 32 7.38 4.63 1.87
N SER A 33 6.56 5.61 2.26
CA SER A 33 6.20 5.86 3.65
C SER A 33 5.45 4.69 4.29
N ASN A 34 4.56 4.03 3.54
CA ASN A 34 3.87 2.84 4.01
C ASN A 34 4.84 1.66 4.20
N VAL A 35 5.75 1.43 3.24
CA VAL A 35 6.76 0.36 3.33
C VAL A 35 7.71 0.59 4.51
N ALA A 36 8.13 1.84 4.74
CA ALA A 36 8.97 2.19 5.89
C ALA A 36 8.27 1.89 7.22
N LYS A 37 6.97 2.22 7.33
CA LYS A 37 6.14 1.95 8.53
C LYS A 37 5.81 0.47 8.71
N LEU A 38 5.60 -0.25 7.62
CA LEU A 38 5.37 -1.69 7.65
C LEU A 38 6.58 -2.38 8.30
N GLY A 39 7.79 -1.99 7.88
CA GLY A 39 9.05 -2.53 8.37
C GLY A 39 9.26 -4.01 8.02
N GLY A 40 10.46 -4.52 8.33
CA GLY A 40 10.82 -5.93 8.17
C GLY A 40 11.24 -6.34 6.76
N ASP A 41 11.80 -7.55 6.66
CA ASP A 41 12.45 -8.05 5.44
C ASP A 41 11.50 -8.79 4.47
N GLU A 42 10.20 -8.88 4.79
CA GLU A 42 9.20 -9.55 3.93
C GLU A 42 9.00 -8.84 2.58
N VAL A 43 9.33 -7.55 2.52
CA VAL A 43 9.15 -6.71 1.32
C VAL A 43 10.47 -6.06 0.94
N TYR A 44 10.72 -5.95 -0.36
CA TYR A 44 11.91 -5.29 -0.88
C TYR A 44 11.98 -3.85 -0.35
N CYS A 45 13.17 -3.40 0.06
CA CYS A 45 13.38 -2.10 0.70
C CYS A 45 12.52 -1.85 1.96
N GLY A 46 12.06 -2.90 2.63
CA GLY A 46 11.36 -2.81 3.91
C GLY A 46 12.14 -1.98 4.92
N GLY A 47 11.45 -1.05 5.60
CA GLY A 47 12.08 -0.11 6.53
C GLY A 47 12.79 1.09 5.88
N SER A 48 12.93 1.15 4.56
CA SER A 48 13.54 2.29 3.85
C SER A 48 12.51 3.04 3.00
N CYS A 49 12.15 4.26 3.43
CA CYS A 49 11.20 5.11 2.69
C CYS A 49 11.73 5.46 1.29
N VAL A 50 12.99 5.88 1.20
CA VAL A 50 13.61 6.30 -0.06
C VAL A 50 13.84 5.09 -0.97
N GLY A 51 14.33 3.98 -0.43
CA GLY A 51 14.53 2.76 -1.21
C GLY A 51 13.24 2.25 -1.83
N ALA A 52 12.17 2.17 -1.04
CA ALA A 52 10.86 1.74 -1.52
C ALA A 52 10.25 2.72 -2.53
N CYS A 53 10.44 4.03 -2.35
CA CYS A 53 10.04 5.06 -3.31
C CYS A 53 10.71 4.84 -4.67
N CYS A 54 12.05 4.71 -4.69
CA CYS A 54 12.81 4.48 -5.92
C CYS A 54 12.45 3.15 -6.59
N CYS A 55 12.25 2.08 -5.82
CA CYS A 55 11.80 0.79 -6.35
C CYS A 55 10.40 0.88 -6.96
N TYR A 56 9.49 1.62 -6.33
CA TYR A 56 8.15 1.84 -6.87
C TYR A 56 8.21 2.59 -8.21
N ASP A 57 8.97 3.68 -8.30
CA ASP A 57 9.12 4.47 -9.54
C ASP A 57 9.79 3.67 -10.66
N LEU A 58 10.83 2.90 -10.34
CA LEU A 58 11.48 2.02 -11.32
C LEU A 58 10.49 0.98 -11.87
N LEU A 59 9.74 0.31 -10.99
CA LEU A 59 8.75 -0.68 -11.42
C LEU A 59 7.56 -0.04 -12.13
N TYR A 60 7.22 1.20 -11.79
CA TYR A 60 6.20 1.98 -12.50
C TYR A 60 6.64 2.26 -13.94
N ALA A 61 7.89 2.69 -14.14
CA ALA A 61 8.46 2.89 -15.47
C ALA A 61 8.51 1.60 -16.32
N LEU A 62 8.64 0.44 -15.67
CA LEU A 62 8.62 -0.89 -16.31
C LEU A 62 7.20 -1.47 -16.47
N GLY A 63 6.15 -0.79 -15.99
CA GLY A 63 4.77 -1.29 -16.02
C GLY A 63 4.46 -2.42 -15.02
N CYS A 64 5.35 -2.68 -14.07
CA CYS A 64 5.29 -3.78 -13.11
C CYS A 64 5.04 -3.34 -11.67
N CYS A 65 4.71 -2.07 -11.42
CA CYS A 65 4.49 -1.53 -10.07
C CYS A 65 3.42 -2.27 -9.26
N CYS A 66 2.40 -2.81 -9.94
CA CYS A 66 1.33 -3.58 -9.32
C CYS A 66 1.86 -4.81 -8.58
N LEU A 67 2.95 -5.43 -9.05
CA LEU A 67 3.55 -6.60 -8.40
C LEU A 67 4.13 -6.22 -7.03
N TYR A 68 4.83 -5.10 -6.95
CA TYR A 68 5.41 -4.65 -5.68
C TYR A 68 4.33 -4.17 -4.72
N HIS A 69 3.36 -3.41 -5.23
CA HIS A 69 2.22 -2.96 -4.45
C HIS A 69 1.40 -4.11 -3.87
N MET A 70 1.12 -5.15 -4.67
CA MET A 70 0.48 -6.39 -4.19
C MET A 70 1.23 -7.02 -3.02
N LYS A 71 2.56 -7.14 -3.12
CA LYS A 71 3.36 -7.76 -2.07
C LYS A 71 3.31 -6.97 -0.77
N VAL A 72 3.38 -5.64 -0.85
CA VAL A 72 3.26 -4.74 0.31
C VAL A 72 1.87 -4.83 0.93
N ARG A 73 0.82 -4.76 0.13
CA ARG A 73 -0.56 -4.91 0.59
C ARG A 73 -0.80 -6.26 1.26
N GLY A 74 -0.33 -7.34 0.66
CA GLY A 74 -0.40 -8.69 1.22
C GLY A 74 0.37 -8.83 2.54
N ALA A 75 1.55 -8.20 2.65
CA ALA A 75 2.33 -8.16 3.88
C ALA A 75 1.61 -7.41 5.01
N ILE A 76 1.00 -6.25 4.71
CA ILE A 76 0.15 -5.53 5.67
C ILE A 76 -0.99 -6.44 6.14
N ARG A 77 -1.68 -7.11 5.20
CA ARG A 77 -2.78 -8.01 5.56
C ARG A 77 -2.34 -9.16 6.46
N ARG A 78 -1.20 -9.80 6.16
CA ARG A 78 -0.65 -10.85 7.03
C ARG A 78 -0.29 -10.32 8.41
N LYS A 79 0.41 -9.17 8.48
CA LYS A 79 0.81 -8.53 9.74
C LYS A 79 -0.37 -8.22 10.65
N TYR A 80 -1.49 -7.77 10.09
CA TYR A 80 -2.69 -7.39 10.86
C TYR A 80 -3.81 -8.45 10.86
N GLY A 81 -3.59 -9.63 10.26
CA GLY A 81 -4.60 -10.70 10.21
C GLY A 81 -5.85 -10.37 9.39
N ILE A 82 -5.70 -9.62 8.29
CA ILE A 82 -6.80 -9.12 7.45
C ILE A 82 -7.16 -10.11 6.33
N ALA A 83 -8.47 -10.39 6.18
CA ALA A 83 -9.03 -11.26 5.16
C ALA A 83 -8.79 -10.76 3.71
N GLY A 84 -8.78 -11.68 2.74
CA GLY A 84 -8.63 -11.37 1.30
C GLY A 84 -7.71 -12.34 0.54
N SER A 85 -7.39 -12.01 -0.71
CA SER A 85 -6.52 -12.82 -1.59
C SER A 85 -5.56 -11.95 -2.41
N ASP A 86 -4.46 -12.57 -2.87
CA ASP A 86 -3.48 -11.91 -3.75
C ASP A 86 -4.13 -11.43 -5.06
N CYS A 87 -5.13 -12.15 -5.56
CA CYS A 87 -5.89 -11.75 -6.75
C CYS A 87 -6.67 -10.45 -6.53
N ASN A 88 -7.33 -10.31 -5.37
CA ASN A 88 -8.00 -9.05 -5.01
C ASN A 88 -7.00 -7.90 -4.84
N ASP A 89 -5.85 -8.17 -4.22
CA ASP A 89 -4.80 -7.17 -4.05
C ASP A 89 -4.21 -6.73 -5.41
N CYS A 90 -4.12 -7.63 -6.40
CA CYS A 90 -3.74 -7.31 -7.79
C CYS A 90 -4.69 -6.31 -8.43
N MET A 91 -5.99 -6.63 -8.38
CA MET A 91 -7.02 -5.79 -8.99
C MET A 91 -7.03 -4.41 -8.37
N LEU A 92 -6.91 -4.31 -7.04
CA LEU A 92 -6.91 -3.01 -6.36
C LEU A 92 -5.64 -2.20 -6.65
N ALA A 93 -4.48 -2.85 -6.69
CA ALA A 93 -3.23 -2.21 -7.04
C ALA A 93 -3.21 -1.68 -8.50
N PHE A 94 -3.98 -2.28 -9.40
CA PHE A 94 -4.07 -1.87 -10.80
C PHE A 94 -5.17 -0.83 -11.05
N PHE A 95 -6.39 -1.07 -10.55
CA PHE A 95 -7.56 -0.25 -10.87
C PHE A 95 -7.82 0.92 -9.91
N CYS A 96 -7.32 0.87 -8.66
CA CYS A 96 -7.49 1.95 -7.68
C CYS A 96 -6.22 2.14 -6.82
N PRO A 97 -5.02 2.30 -7.43
CA PRO A 97 -3.76 2.31 -6.69
C PRO A 97 -3.70 3.39 -5.61
N VAL A 98 -4.22 4.59 -5.88
CA VAL A 98 -4.26 5.68 -4.90
C VAL A 98 -5.12 5.28 -3.70
N CYS A 99 -6.30 4.75 -3.95
CA CYS A 99 -7.26 4.33 -2.92
C CYS A 99 -6.68 3.26 -2.00
N SER A 100 -6.01 2.25 -2.59
CA SER A 100 -5.38 1.18 -1.83
C SER A 100 -4.18 1.67 -1.02
N ILE A 101 -3.32 2.53 -1.58
CA ILE A 101 -2.20 3.14 -0.85
C ILE A 101 -2.71 3.97 0.33
N CYS A 102 -3.78 4.73 0.15
CA CYS A 102 -4.37 5.51 1.24
C CYS A 102 -5.03 4.61 2.30
N GLN A 103 -5.70 3.53 1.90
CA GLN A 103 -6.26 2.55 2.83
C GLN A 103 -5.17 1.90 3.68
N GLU A 104 -4.05 1.54 3.06
CA GLU A 104 -2.86 0.99 3.73
C GLU A 104 -2.24 2.00 4.69
N ALA A 105 -2.11 3.26 4.27
CA ALA A 105 -1.60 4.33 5.11
C ALA A 105 -2.46 4.54 6.36
N ARG A 106 -3.79 4.43 6.23
CA ARG A 106 -4.73 4.49 7.36
C ARG A 106 -4.54 3.28 8.28
N GLN A 107 -4.45 2.07 7.71
CA GLN A 107 -4.21 0.85 8.49
C GLN A 107 -2.93 0.93 9.32
N LEU A 108 -1.84 1.40 8.72
CA LEU A 108 -0.54 1.55 9.39
C LEU A 108 -0.49 2.68 10.41
N LYS A 109 -1.47 3.60 10.43
CA LYS A 109 -1.63 4.61 11.48
C LYS A 109 -2.51 4.12 12.63
N SER A 110 -3.42 3.18 12.37
CA SER A 110 -4.45 2.73 13.33
C SER A 110 -4.05 1.55 14.21
N GLY A 111 -2.87 0.96 14.03
CA GLY A 111 -2.39 -0.14 14.88
C GLY A 111 -0.89 -0.17 14.98
#